data_AF-A0A6J2NEC5-F1
#
_entry.id   AF-A0A6J2NEC5-F1
#
_cell.length_a   1.000
_cell.length_b   1.000
_cell.length_c   1.000
_cell.angle_alpha   90.00
_cell.angle_beta   90.00
_cell.angle_gamma   90.00
#
_symmetry.space_group_name_H-M   'P 1'
#
loop_
_entity.id
_entity.type
_entity.pdbx_description
1 polymer ?
#
loop_
_entity_poly.entity_id
_entity_poly.type
_entity_poly.pdbx_seq_one_letter_code
_entity_poly.pdbx_strand_id
1 'polypeptide(L)'
;MKSLLLLSILAALAVAALCYESHESMESYEISPFIDRRYANTFISPQQRWRAKIQERMRERSRPLQEYNREACDDVRLCEHYARVFGYNAAYNRYFRQPRGGK
;
A
#
# COMPACT_ATOMS: atom_id res chain seq x y z
N MET A 1 -34.44 -11.86 -33.55
CA MET A 1 -33.40 -12.58 -32.76
C MET A 1 -31.98 -12.24 -33.21
N LYS A 2 -31.69 -12.17 -34.52
CA LYS A 2 -30.37 -11.76 -35.05
C LYS A 2 -29.91 -10.36 -34.61
N SER A 3 -30.83 -9.38 -34.56
CA SER A 3 -30.52 -8.02 -34.12
C SER A 3 -30.13 -7.94 -32.63
N LEU A 4 -30.79 -8.71 -31.77
CA LEU A 4 -30.46 -8.78 -30.35
C LEU A 4 -29.09 -9.41 -30.10
N LEU A 5 -28.73 -10.44 -30.89
CA LEU A 5 -27.40 -11.04 -30.85
C LEU A 5 -26.30 -10.06 -31.29
N LEU A 6 -26.56 -9.25 -32.32
CA LEU A 6 -25.60 -8.23 -32.75
C LEU A 6 -25.41 -7.15 -31.67
N LEU A 7 -26.49 -6.71 -31.04
CA LEU A 7 -26.43 -5.72 -29.96
C LEU A 7 -25.71 -6.25 -28.72
N SER A 8 -25.92 -7.51 -28.35
CA SER A 8 -25.23 -8.10 -27.19
C SER A 8 -23.73 -8.28 -27.42
N ILE A 9 -23.32 -8.65 -28.64
CA ILE A 9 -21.91 -8.75 -29.02
C ILE A 9 -21.25 -7.36 -28.99
N LEU A 10 -21.92 -6.34 -29.52
CA LEU A 10 -21.44 -4.96 -29.50
C LEU A 10 -21.28 -4.41 -28.07
N ALA A 11 -22.25 -4.70 -27.19
CA ALA A 11 -22.18 -4.32 -25.78
C ALA A 11 -21.02 -5.03 -25.06
N ALA A 12 -20.81 -6.32 -25.31
CA ALA A 12 -19.69 -7.07 -24.73
C ALA A 12 -18.33 -6.53 -25.19
N LEU A 13 -18.19 -6.18 -26.47
CA LEU A 13 -16.97 -5.57 -27.02
C LEU A 13 -16.72 -4.18 -26.43
N ALA A 14 -17.76 -3.37 -26.24
CA ALA A 14 -17.64 -2.06 -25.61
C ALA A 14 -17.19 -2.16 -24.14
N VAL A 15 -17.75 -3.10 -23.37
CA VAL A 15 -17.31 -3.37 -22.00
C VAL A 15 -15.86 -3.85 -21.95
N ALA A 16 -15.48 -4.78 -22.85
CA ALA A 16 -14.11 -5.25 -22.92
C ALA A 16 -13.11 -4.13 -23.23
N ALA A 17 -13.40 -3.28 -24.22
CA ALA A 17 -12.52 -2.17 -24.60
C ALA A 17 -12.43 -1.09 -23.50
N LEU A 18 -13.57 -0.67 -22.94
CA LEU A 18 -13.62 0.42 -21.97
C LEU A 18 -13.18 0.00 -20.55
N CYS A 19 -13.37 -1.26 -20.16
CA CYS A 19 -12.91 -1.77 -18.88
C CYS A 19 -11.46 -2.28 -18.90
N TYR A 20 -10.89 -2.57 -20.07
CA TYR A 20 -9.48 -2.95 -20.19
C TYR A 20 -8.54 -1.76 -19.90
N GLU A 21 -8.93 -0.55 -20.30
CA GLU A 21 -8.17 0.69 -20.02
C GLU A 21 -8.12 1.04 -18.51
N SER A 22 -8.93 0.39 -17.67
CA SER A 22 -8.84 0.57 -16.21
C SER A 22 -7.53 0.03 -15.62
N HIS A 23 -6.77 -0.75 -16.41
CA HIS A 23 -5.46 -1.24 -16.02
C HIS A 23 -4.37 -0.15 -16.04
N GLU A 24 -4.55 0.99 -16.71
CA GLU A 24 -3.55 2.09 -16.66
C GLU A 24 -3.42 2.73 -15.28
N SER A 25 -4.36 2.47 -14.35
CA SER A 25 -4.17 2.85 -12.94
C SER A 25 -3.20 1.93 -12.18
N MET A 26 -2.71 0.87 -12.82
CA MET A 26 -1.66 -0.04 -12.31
C MET A 26 -0.25 0.30 -12.86
N GLU A 27 -0.09 1.41 -13.58
CA GLU A 27 1.19 1.93 -14.09
C GLU A 27 1.94 2.82 -13.07
N SER A 28 1.55 2.84 -11.80
CA SER A 28 2.45 3.33 -10.74
C SER A 28 3.43 2.23 -10.29
N TYR A 29 4.12 1.64 -11.27
CA TYR A 29 5.33 0.83 -11.02
C TYR A 29 6.55 1.71 -10.78
N GLU A 30 6.35 2.92 -10.26
CA GLU A 30 7.41 3.56 -9.50
C GLU A 30 7.69 2.65 -8.30
N ILE A 31 8.93 2.20 -8.16
CA ILE A 31 9.39 1.56 -6.93
C ILE A 31 9.34 2.68 -5.88
N SER A 32 8.18 2.82 -5.24
CA SER A 32 7.87 3.84 -4.23
C SER A 32 7.62 5.27 -4.78
N PRO A 33 6.50 5.53 -5.48
CA PRO A 33 6.09 6.90 -5.86
C PRO A 33 5.81 7.79 -4.64
N PHE A 34 5.53 7.14 -3.50
CA PHE A 34 5.28 7.80 -2.24
C PHE A 34 6.56 7.79 -1.42
N ILE A 35 6.97 8.98 -0.97
CA ILE A 35 7.97 9.09 0.07
C ILE A 35 7.47 8.33 1.29
N ASP A 36 8.35 7.55 1.91
CA ASP A 36 8.00 6.80 3.10
C ASP A 36 7.48 7.79 4.18
N ARG A 37 6.42 7.39 4.88
CA ARG A 37 5.68 8.21 5.84
C ARG A 37 6.61 8.84 6.87
N ARG A 38 7.68 8.12 7.24
CA ARG A 38 8.71 8.56 8.18
C ARG A 38 9.54 9.74 7.67
N TYR A 39 9.67 9.87 6.34
CA TYR A 39 10.44 10.92 5.67
C TYR A 39 9.58 12.03 5.07
N ALA A 40 8.24 11.86 5.04
CA ALA A 40 7.32 12.85 4.48
C ALA A 40 7.38 14.23 5.17
N ASN A 41 7.79 14.28 6.43
CA ASN A 41 7.99 15.50 7.21
C ASN A 41 9.28 16.28 6.84
N THR A 42 10.13 15.74 5.97
CA THR A 42 11.38 16.38 5.52
C THR A 42 11.11 17.70 4.78
N PHE A 43 9.96 17.83 4.12
CA PHE A 43 9.58 19.02 3.36
C PHE A 43 8.92 20.13 4.21
N ILE A 44 8.67 19.88 5.50
CA ILE A 44 8.04 20.87 6.39
C ILE A 44 9.04 21.98 6.72
N SER A 45 8.60 23.24 6.57
CA SER A 45 9.43 24.41 6.86
C SER A 45 9.94 24.42 8.31
N PRO A 46 11.16 24.95 8.57
CA PRO A 46 11.73 24.96 9.91
C PRO A 46 10.85 25.61 10.98
N GLN A 47 10.07 26.64 10.61
CA GLN A 47 9.15 27.34 11.52
C GLN A 47 7.98 26.46 12.00
N GLN A 48 7.50 25.52 11.20
CA GLN A 48 6.39 24.63 11.57
C GLN A 48 6.86 23.31 12.20
N ARG A 49 8.17 23.04 12.14
CA ARG A 49 8.79 21.76 12.55
C ARG A 49 8.51 21.38 14.00
N TRP A 50 8.44 22.34 14.94
CA TRP A 50 8.20 22.02 16.36
C TRP A 50 6.78 21.45 16.61
N ARG A 51 5.75 22.08 16.03
CA ARG A 51 4.36 21.60 16.15
C ARG A 51 4.20 20.25 15.46
N ALA A 52 4.75 20.09 14.25
CA ALA A 52 4.75 18.82 13.54
C ALA A 52 5.45 17.72 14.33
N LYS A 53 6.59 18.01 14.97
CA LYS A 53 7.33 17.04 15.81
C LYS A 53 6.55 16.58 17.03
N ILE A 54 5.76 17.46 17.65
CA ILE A 54 4.90 17.09 18.78
C ILE A 54 3.75 16.21 18.30
N GLN A 55 3.10 16.60 17.21
CA GLN A 55 2.01 15.82 16.63
C GLN A 55 2.47 14.42 16.20
N GLU A 56 3.66 14.31 15.61
CA GLU A 56 4.23 13.02 15.23
C GLU A 56 4.55 12.16 16.45
N ARG A 57 5.13 12.72 17.52
CA ARG A 57 5.35 11.97 18.77
C ARG A 57 4.06 11.49 19.41
N MET A 58 3.01 12.29 19.37
CA MET A 58 1.69 11.88 19.87
C MET A 58 1.11 10.75 19.01
N ARG A 59 1.25 10.85 17.69
CA ARG A 59 0.85 9.82 16.73
C ARG A 59 1.63 8.51 16.92
N GLU A 60 2.95 8.59 17.07
CA GLU A 60 3.82 7.43 17.35
C GLU A 60 3.40 6.71 18.63
N ARG A 61 3.02 7.48 19.66
CA ARG A 61 2.56 6.92 20.93
C ARG A 61 1.18 6.27 20.84
N SER A 62 0.27 6.82 20.05
CA SER A 62 -1.08 6.27 19.84
C SER A 62 -1.17 5.33 18.64
N ARG A 63 -0.03 4.92 18.09
CA ARG A 63 0.03 4.15 16.86
C ARG A 63 -0.58 2.76 17.04
N PRO A 64 -1.54 2.35 16.19
CA PRO A 64 -2.14 1.03 16.28
C PRO A 64 -1.17 -0.05 15.79
N LEU A 65 -1.30 -1.26 16.33
CA LEU A 65 -0.41 -2.39 16.02
C LEU A 65 -0.38 -2.74 14.53
N GLN A 66 -1.50 -2.57 13.82
CA GLN A 66 -1.57 -2.82 12.39
C GLN A 66 -0.70 -1.82 11.59
N GLU A 67 -0.73 -0.54 11.96
CA GLU A 67 0.13 0.49 11.37
C GLU A 67 1.60 0.20 11.71
N TYR A 68 1.87 -0.27 12.93
CA TYR A 68 3.20 -0.74 13.33
C TYR A 68 3.75 -1.84 12.43
N ASN A 69 2.98 -2.91 12.27
CA ASN A 69 3.36 -4.06 11.44
C ASN A 69 3.51 -3.69 9.96
N ARG A 70 2.69 -2.75 9.48
CA ARG A 70 2.79 -2.22 8.13
C ARG A 70 4.13 -1.54 7.89
N GLU A 71 4.45 -0.48 8.65
CA GLU A 71 5.72 0.23 8.36
C GLU A 71 6.94 -0.64 8.65
N ALA A 72 6.86 -1.63 9.55
CA ALA A 72 7.94 -2.59 9.73
C ALA A 72 8.20 -3.41 8.46
N CYS A 73 7.15 -3.75 7.70
CA CYS A 73 7.27 -4.49 6.44
C CYS A 73 7.61 -3.60 5.25
N ASP A 74 7.30 -2.30 5.30
CA ASP A 74 7.68 -1.34 4.24
C ASP A 74 9.22 -1.24 4.11
N ASP A 75 9.97 -1.43 5.20
CA ASP A 75 11.44 -1.44 5.19
C ASP A 75 12.05 -2.73 4.58
N VAL A 76 11.26 -3.80 4.40
CA VAL A 76 11.74 -5.12 3.97
C VAL A 76 10.93 -5.64 2.79
N ARG A 77 11.49 -5.55 1.57
CA ARG A 77 10.79 -5.92 0.31
C ARG A 77 10.13 -7.29 0.31
N LEU A 78 10.74 -8.29 0.96
CA LEU A 78 10.17 -9.64 1.10
C LEU A 78 8.94 -9.65 2.01
N CYS A 79 8.94 -8.85 3.10
CA CYS A 79 7.76 -8.70 3.94
C CYS A 79 6.66 -7.95 3.19
N GLU A 80 7.01 -6.84 2.53
CA GLU A 80 6.09 -6.03 1.73
C GLU A 80 5.37 -6.85 0.65
N HIS A 81 6.12 -7.65 -0.12
CA HIS A 81 5.55 -8.47 -1.18
C HIS A 81 4.64 -9.57 -0.63
N TYR A 82 5.03 -10.20 0.48
CA TYR A 82 4.18 -11.19 1.15
C TYR A 82 2.92 -10.56 1.77
N ALA A 83 3.03 -9.35 2.32
CA ALA A 83 1.92 -8.61 2.90
C ALA A 83 0.85 -8.23 1.87
N ARG A 84 1.21 -8.02 0.61
CA ARG A 84 0.23 -7.79 -0.47
C ARG A 84 -0.72 -8.96 -0.70
N VAL A 85 -0.27 -10.19 -0.41
CA VAL A 85 -1.08 -11.40 -0.61
C VAL A 85 -1.74 -11.86 0.69
N PHE A 86 -1.02 -11.84 1.81
CA PHE A 86 -1.45 -12.44 3.07
C PHE A 86 -1.76 -11.43 4.19
N GLY A 87 -1.54 -10.14 3.94
CA GLY A 87 -1.72 -9.06 4.91
C GLY A 87 -0.53 -8.84 5.84
N TYR A 88 -0.43 -7.61 6.36
CA TYR A 88 0.71 -7.15 7.16
C TYR A 88 0.90 -7.89 8.49
N ASN A 89 -0.17 -8.33 9.16
CA ASN A 89 -0.05 -9.08 10.42
C ASN A 89 0.60 -10.46 10.20
N ALA A 90 0.20 -11.18 9.15
CA ALA A 90 0.78 -12.48 8.82
C ALA A 90 2.23 -12.33 8.33
N ALA A 91 2.49 -11.31 7.50
CA ALA A 91 3.83 -10.98 7.02
C ALA A 91 4.77 -10.62 8.19
N TYR A 92 4.33 -9.75 9.09
CA TYR A 92 5.11 -9.35 10.26
C TYR A 92 5.46 -10.57 11.14
N ASN A 93 4.49 -11.43 11.40
CA ASN A 93 4.71 -12.67 12.14
C ASN A 93 5.68 -13.62 11.44
N ARG A 94 5.75 -13.62 10.11
CA ARG A 94 6.64 -14.51 9.36
C ARG A 94 8.10 -14.02 9.36
N TYR A 95 8.31 -12.72 9.18
CA TYR A 95 9.65 -12.16 8.97
C TYR A 95 10.28 -11.56 10.23
N PHE A 96 9.46 -11.08 11.18
CA PHE A 96 9.94 -10.36 12.37
C PHE A 96 9.68 -11.09 13.69
N ARG A 97 8.64 -11.93 13.78
CA ARG A 97 8.55 -12.86 14.92
C ARG A 97 9.50 -14.03 14.68
N GLN A 98 10.74 -13.88 15.15
CA GLN A 98 11.56 -15.06 15.42
C GLN A 98 10.87 -15.92 16.50
N PRO A 99 10.90 -17.27 16.37
CA PRO A 99 10.67 -18.11 17.53
C PRO A 99 11.75 -17.75 18.56
N ARG A 100 11.36 -17.56 19.82
CA ARG A 100 12.25 -17.26 20.95
C ARG A 100 13.16 -18.46 21.32
N GLY A 101 13.83 -19.10 20.36
CA GLY A 101 14.52 -20.38 20.56
C GLY A 101 15.69 -20.63 19.61
N GLY A 102 16.39 -19.58 19.17
CA GLY A 102 17.62 -19.70 18.40
C GLY A 102 18.88 -19.61 19.28
N LYS A 103 19.06 -20.57 20.20
CA LYS A 103 20.33 -20.96 20.82
C LYS A 103 20.27 -22.42 21.19
#